data_AF-A0A7T3PCV3-F1
#
_entry.id   AF-A0A7T3PCV3-F1
#
_cell.length_a   1.000
_cell.length_b   1.000
_cell.length_c   1.000
_cell.angle_alpha   90.00
_cell.angle_beta   90.00
_cell.angle_gamma   90.00
#
_symmetry.space_group_name_H-M   'P 1'
#
loop_
_entity.id
_entity.type
_entity.pdbx_description
1 polymer ?
#
loop_
_entity_poly.entity_id
_entity_poly.type
_entity_poly.pdbx_seq_one_letter_code
_entity_poly.pdbx_strand_id
1 'polypeptide(L)'
;MIRDIFKKYLLPGVLVGMSADSWHQSRFGSQSPTVVKAERDEFIAKFNAAQDDLSKTVKTLQDYQNHDVILRAKAHSITEANNIVKSKVMEIGEIKSKLMEAGLWDSQRFDLLRQLDQKNSEFLNLIKEHTNSMIEFTNEVKKESNLISNQSDIVSNSVNTYQNKVLDFTNKVVDSTDNVVSSTELSSTDIKQSSVLGSLSEMKVVINEELATLSSEQLGCLTNLLGFIMILGGMVTITLILFGEYLINYFKLDQRYPKLVKYIKLRQTFNKYYLIINIIIIYLILILYIVLNFYMIIM
;
A
#
# COMPACT_ATOMS: atom_id res chain seq x y z
N MET A 1 -9.80 20.81 11.86
CA MET A 1 -8.64 21.59 11.39
C MET A 1 -7.99 21.01 10.12
N ILE A 2 -7.31 19.85 10.13
CA ILE A 2 -6.73 19.26 8.89
C ILE A 2 -7.80 18.85 7.86
N ARG A 3 -8.95 18.31 8.33
CA ARG A 3 -10.10 17.98 7.47
C ARG A 3 -10.70 19.22 6.78
N ASP A 4 -10.66 20.36 7.44
CA ASP A 4 -11.22 21.62 6.93
C ASP A 4 -10.30 22.29 5.91
N ILE A 5 -8.98 22.12 6.06
CA ILE A 5 -7.98 22.53 5.07
C ILE A 5 -8.12 21.67 3.81
N PHE A 6 -8.26 20.35 3.93
CA PHE A 6 -8.50 19.49 2.77
C PHE A 6 -9.79 19.85 2.02
N LYS A 7 -10.88 20.15 2.75
CA LYS A 7 -12.16 20.52 2.13
C LYS A 7 -12.13 21.90 1.45
N LYS A 8 -11.31 22.83 1.97
CA LYS A 8 -11.23 24.20 1.48
C LYS A 8 -10.25 24.39 0.32
N TYR A 9 -9.22 23.53 0.22
CA TYR A 9 -8.12 23.72 -0.72
C TYR A 9 -7.95 22.61 -1.77
N LEU A 10 -8.58 21.43 -1.62
CA LEU A 10 -8.51 20.34 -2.63
C LEU A 10 -9.79 20.11 -3.43
N LEU A 11 -10.91 20.75 -3.06
CA LEU A 11 -12.08 20.89 -3.93
C LEU A 11 -12.01 22.27 -4.57
N PRO A 12 -11.79 22.39 -5.90
CA PRO A 12 -11.59 23.69 -6.52
C PRO A 12 -12.83 24.57 -6.35
N GLY A 13 -12.68 25.71 -5.67
CA GLY A 13 -13.64 26.82 -5.71
C GLY A 13 -13.78 27.44 -7.11
N VAL A 14 -12.95 27.02 -8.08
CA VAL A 14 -13.00 27.44 -9.49
C VAL A 14 -14.23 26.88 -10.22
N LEU A 15 -14.92 25.87 -9.67
CA LEU A 15 -16.21 25.41 -10.20
C LEU A 15 -17.40 26.28 -9.76
N VAL A 16 -17.20 27.35 -8.98
CA VAL A 16 -18.30 28.20 -8.46
C VAL A 16 -18.54 29.45 -9.32
N GLY A 17 -17.68 29.76 -10.30
CA GLY A 17 -17.81 30.96 -11.16
C GLY A 17 -18.68 30.79 -12.41
N MET A 18 -18.78 29.59 -12.95
CA MET A 18 -19.79 29.23 -13.94
C MET A 18 -20.90 28.48 -13.19
N SER A 19 -22.10 29.05 -13.10
CA SER A 19 -23.24 28.24 -12.71
C SER A 19 -23.29 27.05 -13.68
N ALA A 20 -23.57 25.85 -13.18
CA ALA A 20 -23.66 24.66 -14.02
C ALA A 20 -24.54 24.91 -15.26
N ASP A 21 -25.56 25.78 -15.12
CA ASP A 21 -26.44 26.24 -16.18
C ASP A 21 -25.73 27.04 -17.29
N SER A 22 -24.78 27.93 -16.97
CA SER A 22 -24.07 28.75 -17.96
C SER A 22 -23.08 27.93 -18.79
N TRP A 23 -22.37 26.99 -18.16
CA TRP A 23 -21.47 26.07 -18.86
C TRP A 23 -22.26 25.10 -19.76
N HIS A 24 -23.43 24.66 -19.29
CA HIS A 24 -24.29 23.74 -20.03
C HIS A 24 -25.02 24.39 -21.21
N GLN A 25 -25.60 25.59 -21.04
CA GLN A 25 -26.22 26.34 -22.14
C GLN A 25 -25.23 26.65 -23.27
N SER A 26 -23.97 26.92 -22.91
CA SER A 26 -22.89 27.13 -23.87
C SER A 26 -22.56 25.88 -24.70
N ARG A 27 -22.79 24.66 -24.20
CA ARG A 27 -22.41 23.41 -24.88
C ARG A 27 -23.56 22.67 -25.56
N PHE A 28 -24.78 22.77 -25.02
CA PHE A 28 -25.88 21.88 -25.41
C PHE A 28 -27.12 22.62 -25.93
N GLY A 29 -27.06 23.96 -26.05
CA GLY A 29 -28.17 24.77 -26.56
C GLY A 29 -29.34 24.91 -25.59
N SER A 30 -30.44 25.50 -26.05
CA SER A 30 -31.63 25.84 -25.24
C SER A 30 -32.52 24.63 -24.93
N GLN A 31 -31.95 23.53 -24.44
CA GLN A 31 -32.77 22.44 -23.91
C GLN A 31 -33.54 22.92 -22.67
N SER A 32 -34.80 22.48 -22.55
CA SER A 32 -35.68 22.88 -21.44
C SER A 32 -35.03 22.54 -20.10
N PRO A 33 -34.97 23.47 -19.13
CA PRO A 33 -34.36 23.25 -17.80
C PRO A 33 -34.87 21.99 -17.07
N THR A 34 -36.08 21.53 -17.40
CA THR A 34 -36.68 20.29 -16.89
C THR A 34 -35.97 19.02 -17.36
N VAL A 35 -35.49 18.95 -18.60
CA VAL A 35 -34.79 17.77 -19.14
C VAL A 35 -33.42 17.65 -18.48
N VAL A 36 -32.69 18.76 -18.40
CA VAL A 36 -31.37 18.82 -17.76
C VAL A 36 -31.44 18.45 -16.27
N LYS A 37 -32.48 18.90 -15.56
CA LYS A 37 -32.69 18.51 -14.16
C LYS A 37 -32.95 17.02 -14.01
N ALA A 38 -33.76 16.43 -14.88
CA ALA A 38 -34.04 14.99 -14.86
C ALA A 38 -32.78 14.16 -15.13
N GLU A 39 -31.98 14.53 -16.13
CA GLU A 39 -30.71 13.86 -16.44
C GLU A 39 -29.69 14.01 -15.29
N ARG A 40 -29.61 15.19 -14.67
CA ARG A 40 -28.76 15.42 -13.49
C ARG A 40 -29.18 14.54 -12.33
N ASP A 41 -30.48 14.48 -12.03
CA ASP A 41 -30.99 13.70 -10.91
C ASP A 41 -30.85 12.18 -11.18
N GLU A 42 -31.01 11.73 -12.43
CA GLU A 42 -30.69 10.36 -12.85
C GLU A 42 -29.19 10.04 -12.70
N PHE A 43 -28.31 10.97 -13.09
CA PHE A 43 -26.87 10.82 -12.91
C PHE A 43 -26.49 10.72 -11.43
N ILE A 44 -27.04 11.60 -10.59
CA ILE A 44 -26.83 11.57 -9.13
C ILE A 44 -27.31 10.24 -8.54
N ALA A 45 -28.47 9.74 -8.98
CA ALA A 45 -28.99 8.45 -8.53
C ALA A 45 -28.06 7.28 -8.92
N LYS A 46 -27.57 7.26 -10.17
CA LYS A 46 -26.59 6.26 -10.65
C LYS A 46 -25.27 6.34 -9.90
N PHE A 47 -24.78 7.55 -9.63
CA PHE A 47 -23.56 7.78 -8.86
C PHE A 47 -23.69 7.27 -7.42
N ASN A 48 -24.78 7.61 -6.74
CA ASN A 48 -25.03 7.14 -5.37
C ASN A 48 -25.17 5.62 -5.29
N ALA A 49 -25.83 4.99 -6.26
CA ALA A 49 -25.93 3.53 -6.35
C ALA A 49 -24.55 2.88 -6.53
N ALA A 50 -23.71 3.44 -7.41
CA ALA A 50 -22.33 2.96 -7.59
C ALA A 50 -21.48 3.15 -6.32
N GLN A 51 -21.68 4.25 -5.60
CA GLN A 51 -20.96 4.50 -4.34
C GLN A 51 -21.37 3.51 -3.23
N ASP A 52 -22.65 3.16 -3.13
CA ASP A 52 -23.13 2.17 -2.16
C ASP A 52 -22.59 0.76 -2.48
N ASP A 53 -22.60 0.37 -3.75
CA ASP A 53 -22.02 -0.91 -4.20
C ASP A 53 -20.49 -0.99 -3.97
N LEU A 54 -19.78 0.13 -4.19
CA LEU A 54 -18.35 0.21 -3.88
C LEU A 54 -18.11 0.09 -2.37
N SER A 55 -18.91 0.77 -1.54
CA SER A 55 -18.84 0.69 -0.08
C SER A 55 -19.03 -0.74 0.42
N LYS A 56 -20.03 -1.47 -0.11
CA LYS A 56 -20.26 -2.89 0.19
C LYS A 56 -19.06 -3.74 -0.20
N THR A 57 -18.47 -3.50 -1.37
CA THR A 57 -17.30 -4.24 -1.87
C THR A 57 -16.06 -3.98 -1.00
N VAL A 58 -15.80 -2.73 -0.61
CA VAL A 58 -14.71 -2.37 0.30
C VAL A 58 -14.89 -3.04 1.66
N LYS A 59 -16.12 -3.08 2.19
CA LYS A 59 -16.40 -3.79 3.44
C LYS A 59 -16.11 -5.29 3.32
N THR A 60 -16.51 -5.94 2.23
CA THR A 60 -16.19 -7.36 2.00
C THR A 60 -14.68 -7.60 1.90
N LEU A 61 -13.92 -6.71 1.25
CA LEU A 61 -12.46 -6.80 1.18
C LEU A 61 -11.79 -6.63 2.55
N GLN A 62 -12.31 -5.73 3.39
CA GLN A 62 -11.81 -5.54 4.74
C GLN A 62 -12.08 -6.76 5.63
N ASP A 63 -13.25 -7.40 5.47
CA ASP A 63 -13.56 -8.66 6.16
C ASP A 63 -12.58 -9.77 5.76
N TYR A 64 -12.19 -9.86 4.47
CA TYR A 64 -11.14 -10.80 4.01
C TYR A 64 -9.77 -10.49 4.62
N GLN A 65 -9.38 -9.21 4.72
CA GLN A 65 -8.09 -8.83 5.31
C GLN A 65 -8.01 -9.20 6.80
N ASN A 66 -9.07 -8.91 7.56
CA ASN A 66 -9.15 -9.31 8.96
C ASN A 66 -9.05 -10.83 9.12
N HIS A 67 -9.62 -11.57 8.17
CA HIS A 67 -9.61 -13.03 8.20
C HIS A 67 -8.23 -13.64 7.86
N ASP A 68 -7.50 -13.08 6.89
CA ASP A 68 -6.11 -13.48 6.61
C ASP A 68 -5.20 -13.29 7.84
N VAL A 69 -5.42 -12.23 8.62
CA VAL A 69 -4.72 -12.01 9.90
C VAL A 69 -5.02 -13.15 10.89
N ILE A 70 -6.27 -13.60 10.99
CA ILE A 70 -6.67 -14.72 11.86
C ILE A 70 -6.01 -16.02 11.41
N LEU A 71 -6.01 -16.32 10.10
CA LEU A 71 -5.37 -17.53 9.56
C LEU A 71 -3.86 -17.55 9.83
N ARG A 72 -3.18 -16.41 9.66
CA ARG A 72 -1.75 -16.28 9.98
C ARG A 72 -1.48 -16.48 11.47
N ALA A 73 -2.31 -15.93 12.35
CA ALA A 73 -2.18 -16.14 13.79
C ALA A 73 -2.35 -17.62 14.17
N LYS A 74 -3.32 -18.32 13.57
CA LYS A 74 -3.51 -19.77 13.79
C LYS A 74 -2.36 -20.61 13.23
N ALA A 75 -1.86 -20.29 12.04
CA ALA A 75 -0.68 -20.95 11.48
C ALA A 75 0.57 -20.77 12.36
N HIS A 76 0.72 -19.60 12.98
CA HIS A 76 1.78 -19.35 13.95
C HIS A 76 1.64 -20.22 15.20
N SER A 77 0.43 -20.30 15.77
CA SER A 77 0.13 -21.18 16.92
C SER A 77 0.40 -22.67 16.61
N ILE A 78 0.07 -23.14 15.41
CA ILE A 78 0.40 -24.50 14.94
C ILE A 78 1.93 -24.71 14.88
N THR A 79 2.66 -23.70 14.40
CA THR A 79 4.13 -23.75 14.32
C THR A 79 4.77 -23.82 15.71
N GLU A 80 4.25 -23.03 16.66
CA GLU A 80 4.69 -23.07 18.06
C GLU A 80 4.43 -24.44 18.70
N ALA A 81 3.24 -24.99 18.52
CA ALA A 81 2.91 -26.32 19.03
C ALA A 81 3.81 -27.41 18.44
N ASN A 82 4.14 -27.35 17.14
CA ASN A 82 5.12 -28.26 16.52
C ASN A 82 6.51 -28.17 17.15
N ASN A 83 6.95 -26.97 17.52
CA ASN A 83 8.23 -26.80 18.21
C ASN A 83 8.21 -27.43 19.61
N ILE A 84 7.09 -27.33 20.33
CA ILE A 84 6.91 -27.97 21.64
C ILE A 84 6.94 -29.50 21.50
N VAL A 85 6.22 -30.07 20.52
CA VAL A 85 6.26 -31.51 20.19
C VAL A 85 7.71 -31.95 19.94
N LYS A 86 8.45 -31.21 19.11
CA LYS A 86 9.85 -31.51 18.80
C LYS A 86 10.75 -31.48 20.03
N SER A 87 10.58 -30.49 20.91
CA SER A 87 11.31 -30.40 22.18
C SER A 87 11.07 -31.62 23.06
N LYS A 88 9.82 -32.06 23.19
CA LYS A 88 9.46 -33.25 24.00
C LYS A 88 10.02 -34.55 23.43
N VAL A 89 10.06 -34.68 22.10
CA VAL A 89 10.72 -35.83 21.45
C VAL A 89 12.21 -35.88 21.81
N MET A 90 12.89 -34.73 21.86
CA MET A 90 14.30 -34.68 22.27
C MET A 90 14.49 -35.08 23.74
N GLU A 91 13.66 -34.56 24.66
CA GLU A 91 13.68 -34.96 26.09
C GLU A 91 13.52 -36.48 26.27
N ILE A 92 12.57 -37.09 25.55
CA ILE A 92 12.37 -38.55 25.57
C ILE A 92 13.59 -39.29 25.00
N GLY A 93 14.20 -38.76 23.94
CA GLY A 93 15.41 -39.31 23.33
C GLY A 93 16.61 -39.31 24.30
N GLU A 94 16.78 -38.24 25.08
CA GLU A 94 17.82 -38.15 26.10
C GLU A 94 17.63 -39.18 27.22
N ILE A 95 16.40 -39.34 27.72
CA ILE A 95 16.08 -40.35 28.74
C ILE A 95 16.37 -41.76 28.21
N LYS A 96 15.98 -42.06 26.97
CA LYS A 96 16.28 -43.35 26.32
C LYS A 96 17.79 -43.58 26.17
N SER A 97 18.55 -42.54 25.84
CA SER A 97 20.01 -42.63 25.70
C SER A 97 20.66 -42.95 27.06
N LYS A 98 20.24 -42.27 28.13
CA LYS A 98 20.69 -42.55 29.51
C LYS A 98 20.36 -43.97 29.93
N LEU A 99 19.19 -44.51 29.54
CA LEU A 99 18.81 -45.90 29.81
C LEU A 99 19.70 -46.93 29.12
N MET A 100 20.42 -46.56 28.05
CA MET A 100 21.33 -47.44 27.31
C MET A 100 22.78 -47.37 27.81
N GLU A 101 23.10 -46.45 28.73
CA GLU A 101 24.45 -46.34 29.28
C GLU A 101 24.80 -47.60 30.10
N ALA A 102 25.97 -48.17 29.82
CA ALA A 102 26.48 -49.32 30.55
C ALA A 102 26.81 -48.92 32.00
N GLY A 103 26.51 -49.80 32.96
CA GLY A 103 26.87 -49.59 34.38
C GLY A 103 25.82 -48.84 35.22
N LEU A 104 24.59 -48.67 34.72
CA LEU A 104 23.49 -48.17 35.55
C LEU A 104 23.12 -49.16 36.66
N TRP A 105 22.92 -48.63 37.87
CA TRP A 105 22.34 -49.39 38.98
C TRP A 105 20.84 -49.62 38.74
N ASP A 106 20.31 -50.75 39.21
CA ASP A 106 18.89 -51.10 38.98
C ASP A 106 17.91 -50.05 39.51
N SER A 107 18.24 -49.39 40.63
CA SER A 107 17.42 -48.29 41.18
C SER A 107 17.37 -47.08 40.24
N GLN A 108 18.51 -46.66 39.69
CA GLN A 108 18.58 -45.57 38.71
C GLN A 108 17.83 -45.91 37.43
N ARG A 109 17.93 -47.18 37.00
CA ARG A 109 17.22 -47.67 35.82
C ARG A 109 15.71 -47.63 36.04
N PHE A 110 15.24 -48.02 37.22
CA PHE A 110 13.82 -47.95 37.59
C PHE A 110 13.32 -46.50 37.60
N ASP A 111 14.08 -45.56 38.17
CA ASP A 111 13.72 -44.14 38.19
C ASP A 111 13.64 -43.55 36.78
N LEU A 112 14.59 -43.87 35.90
CA LEU A 112 14.56 -43.44 34.49
C LEU A 112 13.38 -44.05 33.72
N LEU A 113 13.01 -45.31 33.98
CA LEU A 113 11.83 -45.93 33.38
C LEU A 113 10.55 -45.22 33.81
N ARG A 114 10.43 -44.86 35.09
CA ARG A 114 9.30 -44.09 35.60
C ARG A 114 9.23 -42.69 34.98
N GLN A 115 10.36 -42.01 34.85
CA GLN A 115 10.43 -40.71 34.16
C GLN A 115 10.04 -40.83 32.69
N LEU A 116 10.50 -41.88 32.00
CA LEU A 116 10.15 -42.14 30.61
C LEU A 116 8.65 -42.36 30.43
N ASP A 117 8.03 -43.16 31.31
CA ASP A 117 6.59 -43.42 31.25
C ASP A 117 5.77 -42.14 31.48
N GLN A 118 6.15 -41.34 32.49
CA GLN A 118 5.54 -40.04 32.73
C GLN A 118 5.66 -39.12 31.51
N LYS A 119 6.87 -39.00 30.92
CA LYS A 119 7.11 -38.13 29.76
C LYS A 119 6.39 -38.61 28.51
N ASN A 120 6.26 -39.93 28.31
CA ASN A 120 5.45 -40.49 27.23
C ASN A 120 3.96 -40.14 27.41
N SER A 121 3.43 -40.21 28.63
CA SER A 121 2.05 -39.81 28.92
C SER A 121 1.81 -38.32 28.64
N GLU A 122 2.70 -37.45 29.12
CA GLU A 122 2.67 -36.00 28.83
C GLU A 122 2.71 -35.73 27.31
N PHE A 123 3.59 -36.43 26.59
CA PHE A 123 3.73 -36.30 25.15
C PHE A 123 2.48 -36.74 24.37
N LEU A 124 1.86 -37.86 24.77
CA LEU A 124 0.63 -38.36 24.13
C LEU A 124 -0.55 -37.38 24.32
N ASN A 125 -0.69 -36.81 25.51
CA ASN A 125 -1.71 -35.79 25.76
C ASN A 125 -1.48 -34.55 24.90
N LEU A 126 -0.24 -34.10 24.79
CA LEU A 126 0.13 -32.95 23.96
C LEU A 126 -0.14 -33.19 22.46
N ILE A 127 0.19 -34.39 21.95
CA ILE A 127 -0.14 -34.77 20.56
C ILE A 127 -1.65 -34.74 20.34
N LYS A 128 -2.44 -35.25 21.30
CA LYS A 128 -3.90 -35.28 21.20
C LYS A 128 -4.48 -33.86 21.12
N GLU A 129 -4.01 -32.95 21.98
CA GLU A 129 -4.41 -31.55 21.95
C GLU A 129 -4.03 -30.86 20.64
N HIS A 130 -2.79 -31.05 20.19
CA HIS A 130 -2.31 -30.49 18.92
C HIS A 130 -3.11 -31.01 17.72
N THR A 131 -3.42 -32.30 17.70
CA THR A 131 -4.22 -32.93 16.65
C THR A 131 -5.62 -32.35 16.60
N ASN A 132 -6.27 -32.16 17.75
CA ASN A 132 -7.59 -31.53 17.82
C ASN A 132 -7.58 -30.10 17.27
N SER A 133 -6.56 -29.31 17.63
CA SER A 133 -6.39 -27.94 17.12
C SER A 133 -6.19 -27.92 15.59
N MET A 134 -5.40 -28.84 15.04
CA MET A 134 -5.19 -28.98 13.60
C MET A 134 -6.47 -29.38 12.85
N ILE A 135 -7.28 -30.27 13.43
CA ILE A 135 -8.58 -30.66 12.87
C ILE A 135 -9.53 -29.45 12.84
N GLU A 136 -9.60 -28.69 13.92
CA GLU A 136 -10.42 -27.47 13.99
C GLU A 136 -10.00 -26.45 12.93
N PHE A 137 -8.70 -26.16 12.83
CA PHE A 137 -8.15 -25.27 11.80
C PHE A 137 -8.47 -25.76 10.39
N THR A 138 -8.34 -27.07 10.13
CA THR A 138 -8.66 -27.66 8.81
C THR A 138 -10.16 -27.51 8.48
N ASN A 139 -11.04 -27.67 9.46
CA ASN A 139 -12.48 -27.52 9.27
C ASN A 139 -12.87 -26.06 8.99
N GLU A 140 -12.22 -25.11 9.65
CA GLU A 140 -12.40 -23.67 9.35
C GLU A 140 -11.94 -23.33 7.94
N VAL A 141 -10.75 -23.78 7.52
CA VAL A 141 -10.23 -23.58 6.16
C VAL A 141 -11.15 -24.22 5.12
N LYS A 142 -11.71 -25.41 5.40
CA LYS A 142 -12.69 -26.06 4.49
C LYS A 142 -13.99 -25.26 4.39
N LYS A 143 -14.52 -24.79 5.51
CA LYS A 143 -15.72 -23.93 5.53
C LYS A 143 -15.51 -22.67 4.70
N GLU A 144 -14.29 -22.12 4.75
CA GLU A 144 -13.89 -20.93 4.01
C GLU A 144 -13.67 -21.18 2.52
N SER A 145 -13.02 -22.29 2.15
CA SER A 145 -12.86 -22.66 0.74
C SER A 145 -14.21 -22.73 0.01
N ASN A 146 -15.25 -23.20 0.70
CA ASN A 146 -16.62 -23.26 0.16
C ASN A 146 -17.30 -21.88 0.08
N LEU A 147 -16.89 -20.92 0.92
CA LEU A 147 -17.34 -19.52 0.83
C LEU A 147 -16.64 -18.79 -0.32
N ILE A 148 -15.32 -18.94 -0.44
CA ILE A 148 -14.50 -18.30 -1.47
C ILE A 148 -14.88 -18.79 -2.87
N SER A 149 -15.15 -20.10 -3.06
CA SER A 149 -15.59 -20.62 -4.36
C SER A 149 -16.89 -19.96 -4.83
N ASN A 150 -17.83 -19.75 -3.91
CA ASN A 150 -19.13 -19.15 -4.24
C ASN A 150 -19.05 -17.63 -4.42
N GLN A 151 -18.05 -16.95 -3.82
CA GLN A 151 -17.90 -15.50 -3.88
C GLN A 151 -16.99 -15.01 -5.02
N SER A 152 -16.01 -15.81 -5.43
CA SER A 152 -15.19 -15.55 -6.62
C SER A 152 -16.06 -15.38 -7.87
N ASP A 153 -17.09 -16.20 -8.02
CA ASP A 153 -18.03 -16.11 -9.13
C ASP A 153 -18.88 -14.84 -9.06
N ILE A 154 -19.24 -14.39 -7.86
CA ILE A 154 -20.01 -13.15 -7.63
C ILE A 154 -19.15 -11.92 -7.95
N VAL A 155 -17.89 -11.90 -7.52
CA VAL A 155 -16.97 -10.78 -7.79
C VAL A 155 -16.55 -10.74 -9.26
N SER A 156 -16.28 -11.89 -9.89
CA SER A 156 -15.96 -11.95 -11.31
C SER A 156 -17.14 -11.47 -12.16
N ASN A 157 -18.37 -11.87 -11.82
CA ASN A 157 -19.57 -11.42 -12.52
C ASN A 157 -19.87 -9.93 -12.30
N SER A 158 -19.66 -9.40 -11.09
CA SER A 158 -19.88 -7.97 -10.83
C SER A 158 -18.84 -7.09 -11.54
N VAL A 159 -17.56 -7.47 -11.48
CA VAL A 159 -16.46 -6.78 -12.19
C VAL A 159 -16.68 -6.79 -13.69
N ASN A 160 -17.02 -7.94 -14.29
CA ASN A 160 -17.32 -8.03 -15.73
C ASN A 160 -18.55 -7.19 -16.11
N THR A 161 -19.58 -7.17 -15.27
CA THR A 161 -20.79 -6.35 -15.51
C THR A 161 -20.46 -4.85 -15.49
N TYR A 162 -19.61 -4.40 -14.55
CA TYR A 162 -19.18 -3.01 -14.46
C TYR A 162 -18.26 -2.60 -15.60
N GLN A 163 -17.29 -3.45 -15.94
CA GLN A 163 -16.39 -3.21 -17.06
C GLN A 163 -17.16 -3.06 -18.38
N ASN A 164 -18.16 -3.91 -18.61
CA ASN A 164 -19.01 -3.81 -19.79
C ASN A 164 -19.89 -2.55 -19.80
N LYS A 165 -20.42 -2.11 -18.64
CA LYS A 165 -21.20 -0.85 -18.55
C LYS A 165 -20.33 0.39 -18.80
N VAL A 166 -19.09 0.41 -18.31
CA VAL A 166 -18.15 1.50 -18.55
C VAL A 166 -17.73 1.53 -20.02
N LEU A 167 -17.51 0.37 -20.63
CA LEU A 167 -17.15 0.25 -22.03
C LEU A 167 -18.30 0.71 -22.96
N ASP A 168 -19.54 0.31 -22.66
CA ASP A 168 -20.73 0.75 -23.40
C ASP A 168 -20.96 2.27 -23.28
N PHE A 169 -20.72 2.85 -22.09
CA PHE A 169 -20.79 4.29 -21.90
C PHE A 169 -19.68 5.03 -22.67
N THR A 170 -18.46 4.49 -22.65
CA THR A 170 -17.32 5.06 -23.38
C THR A 170 -17.57 5.04 -24.89
N ASN A 171 -18.09 3.93 -25.41
CA ASN A 171 -18.45 3.81 -26.83
C ASN A 171 -19.56 4.78 -27.22
N LYS A 172 -20.60 4.95 -26.39
CA LYS A 172 -21.65 5.95 -26.62
C LYS A 172 -21.13 7.39 -26.64
N VAL A 173 -20.15 7.72 -25.79
CA VAL A 173 -19.51 9.04 -25.79
C VAL A 173 -18.64 9.25 -27.03
N VAL A 174 -17.90 8.22 -27.47
CA VAL A 174 -17.09 8.26 -28.69
C VAL A 174 -17.97 8.40 -29.93
N ASP A 175 -19.04 7.61 -30.05
CA ASP A 175 -20.01 7.69 -31.17
C ASP A 175 -20.73 9.05 -31.21
N SER A 176 -20.96 9.66 -30.05
CA SER A 176 -21.51 11.02 -29.97
C SER A 176 -20.49 12.11 -30.35
N THR A 177 -19.19 11.81 -30.29
CA THR A 177 -18.10 12.73 -30.62
C THR A 177 -17.77 12.68 -32.12
N ASP A 178 -17.80 11.51 -32.74
CA ASP A 178 -17.54 11.34 -34.18
C ASP A 178 -18.63 12.00 -35.06
N ASN A 179 -19.86 12.10 -34.55
CA ASN A 179 -20.94 12.84 -35.20
C ASN A 179 -20.81 14.37 -35.07
N VAL A 180 -19.96 14.88 -34.16
CA VAL A 180 -19.67 16.32 -34.02
C VAL A 180 -18.47 16.71 -34.88
N VAL A 181 -17.47 15.82 -35.03
CA VAL A 181 -16.24 16.06 -35.80
C VAL A 181 -16.48 16.12 -37.31
N SER A 182 -17.55 15.55 -37.84
CA SER A 182 -17.88 15.58 -39.28
C SER A 182 -18.51 16.90 -39.76
N SER A 183 -18.67 17.91 -38.88
CA SER A 183 -19.25 19.23 -39.24
C SER A 183 -18.32 20.43 -39.03
N THR A 184 -17.03 20.21 -38.73
CA THR A 184 -16.09 21.32 -38.53
C THR A 184 -14.76 21.06 -39.24
N GLU A 185 -14.68 21.51 -40.49
CA GLU A 185 -13.39 21.82 -41.14
C GLU A 185 -12.73 22.95 -40.32
N LEU A 186 -11.77 22.59 -39.45
CA LEU A 186 -10.97 23.55 -38.71
C LEU A 186 -9.48 23.24 -38.81
N SER A 187 -8.80 24.24 -39.36
CA SER A 187 -7.37 24.49 -39.47
C SER A 187 -6.46 23.76 -38.47
N SER A 188 -5.48 23.07 -39.04
CA SER A 188 -4.42 22.29 -38.38
C SER A 188 -3.30 23.15 -37.75
N THR A 189 -3.63 23.98 -36.75
CA THR A 189 -2.59 24.74 -35.99
C THR A 189 -2.74 24.78 -34.47
N ASP A 190 -3.74 24.12 -33.87
CA ASP A 190 -3.96 24.17 -32.41
C ASP A 190 -4.05 22.77 -31.76
N ILE A 191 -3.04 21.92 -31.97
CA ILE A 191 -2.82 20.80 -31.03
C ILE A 191 -2.22 21.41 -29.75
N LYS A 192 -3.12 21.94 -28.92
CA LYS A 192 -2.82 22.50 -27.61
C LYS A 192 -2.07 21.46 -26.79
N GLN A 193 -0.91 21.90 -26.33
CA GLN A 193 -0.07 21.37 -25.26
C GLN A 193 -0.82 21.36 -23.90
N SER A 194 -2.03 20.79 -23.86
CA SER A 194 -2.97 20.90 -22.74
C SER A 194 -3.01 19.64 -21.89
N SER A 195 -2.41 19.71 -20.70
CA SER A 195 -3.04 19.32 -19.42
C SER A 195 -2.01 19.36 -18.29
N VAL A 196 -0.83 18.76 -18.45
CA VAL A 196 0.17 18.68 -17.36
C VAL A 196 0.95 19.99 -17.17
N LEU A 197 1.41 20.61 -18.26
CA LEU A 197 2.14 21.88 -18.19
C LEU A 197 1.24 23.05 -17.76
N GLY A 198 -0.04 23.01 -18.14
CA GLY A 198 -1.06 23.94 -17.67
C GLY A 198 -1.21 23.87 -16.14
N SER A 199 -1.41 22.67 -15.60
CA SER A 199 -1.52 22.46 -14.15
C SER A 199 -0.28 22.91 -13.36
N LEU A 200 0.92 22.76 -13.91
CA LEU A 200 2.14 23.25 -13.27
C LEU A 200 2.23 24.78 -13.28
N SER A 201 1.78 25.42 -14.37
CA SER A 201 1.74 26.89 -14.43
C SER A 201 0.72 27.46 -13.45
N GLU A 202 -0.45 26.83 -13.30
CA GLU A 202 -1.48 27.23 -12.33
C GLU A 202 -0.98 27.03 -10.90
N MET A 203 -0.33 25.90 -10.60
CA MET A 203 0.26 25.64 -9.28
C MET A 203 1.34 26.67 -8.94
N LYS A 204 2.17 27.07 -9.92
CA LYS A 204 3.18 28.11 -9.74
C LYS A 204 2.56 29.45 -9.37
N VAL A 205 1.45 29.83 -10.01
CA VAL A 205 0.75 31.08 -9.70
C VAL A 205 0.23 31.05 -8.26
N VAL A 206 -0.47 29.98 -7.86
CA VAL A 206 -1.01 29.84 -6.50
C VAL A 206 0.10 29.87 -5.44
N ILE A 207 1.21 29.16 -5.67
CA ILE A 207 2.35 29.16 -4.75
C ILE A 207 2.94 30.56 -4.63
N ASN A 208 3.12 31.27 -5.73
CA ASN A 208 3.71 32.61 -5.72
C ASN A 208 2.81 33.63 -5.00
N GLU A 209 1.49 33.55 -5.19
CA GLU A 209 0.54 34.41 -4.52
C GLU A 209 0.59 34.19 -3.00
N GLU A 210 0.58 32.94 -2.55
CA GLU A 210 0.68 32.60 -1.12
C GLU A 210 2.04 33.01 -0.54
N LEU A 211 3.15 32.75 -1.25
CA LEU A 211 4.50 33.16 -0.85
C LEU A 211 4.64 34.68 -0.71
N ALA A 212 3.92 35.46 -1.52
CA ALA A 212 3.94 36.92 -1.44
C ALA A 212 3.21 37.47 -0.21
N THR A 213 2.33 36.68 0.43
CA THR A 213 1.61 37.09 1.65
C THR A 213 2.41 36.88 2.95
N LEU A 214 3.47 36.07 2.90
CA LEU A 214 4.28 35.73 4.06
C LEU A 214 5.25 36.87 4.41
N SER A 215 5.42 37.16 5.70
CA SER A 215 6.46 38.09 6.15
C SER A 215 7.86 37.54 5.87
N SER A 216 8.87 38.40 5.84
CA SER A 216 10.26 37.99 5.56
C SER A 216 10.77 36.94 6.57
N GLU A 217 10.37 37.05 7.84
CA GLU A 217 10.70 36.12 8.91
C GLU A 217 10.00 34.77 8.71
N GLN A 218 8.72 34.79 8.33
CA GLN A 218 7.95 33.57 8.04
C GLN A 218 8.51 32.84 6.82
N LEU A 219 8.92 33.57 5.79
CA LEU A 219 9.56 33.01 4.59
C LEU A 219 10.92 32.37 4.92
N GLY A 220 11.71 33.00 5.80
CA GLY A 220 12.95 32.43 6.32
C GLY A 220 12.71 31.12 7.10
N CYS A 221 11.73 31.12 8.00
CA CYS A 221 11.30 29.91 8.73
C CYS A 221 10.82 28.79 7.80
N LEU A 222 10.00 29.11 6.80
CA LEU A 222 9.49 28.16 5.81
C LEU A 222 10.62 27.57 4.97
N THR A 223 11.54 28.42 4.52
CA THR A 223 12.71 28.01 3.75
C THR A 223 13.57 27.06 4.56
N ASN A 224 13.86 27.40 5.84
CA ASN A 224 14.60 26.56 6.78
C ASN A 224 13.91 25.20 7.04
N LEU A 225 12.58 25.20 7.18
CA LEU A 225 11.81 23.96 7.35
C LEU A 225 11.94 23.05 6.12
N LEU A 226 11.82 23.60 4.92
CA LEU A 226 11.85 22.83 3.66
C LEU A 226 13.19 22.12 3.43
N GLY A 227 14.32 22.75 3.73
CA GLY A 227 15.61 22.09 3.56
C GLY A 227 15.97 21.16 4.72
N PHE A 228 15.43 21.34 5.94
CA PHE A 228 15.46 20.25 6.93
C PHE A 228 14.73 19.02 6.42
N ILE A 229 13.56 19.19 5.79
CA ILE A 229 12.82 18.09 5.14
C ILE A 229 13.68 17.44 4.03
N MET A 230 14.38 18.24 3.21
CA MET A 230 15.27 17.70 2.17
C MET A 230 16.47 16.93 2.74
N ILE A 231 17.12 17.46 3.77
CA ILE A 231 18.23 16.77 4.47
C ILE A 231 17.72 15.46 5.08
N LEU A 232 16.56 15.47 5.74
CA LEU A 232 15.94 14.27 6.30
C LEU A 232 15.64 13.24 5.21
N GLY A 233 15.07 13.67 4.08
CA GLY A 233 14.84 12.80 2.91
C GLY A 233 16.14 12.18 2.37
N GLY A 234 17.22 12.96 2.32
CA GLY A 234 18.56 12.47 1.97
C GLY A 234 19.08 11.42 2.96
N MET A 235 18.94 11.66 4.27
CA MET A 235 19.34 10.72 5.32
C MET A 235 18.56 9.40 5.27
N VAL A 236 17.24 9.45 5.02
CA VAL A 236 16.42 8.25 4.82
C VAL A 236 16.88 7.49 3.58
N THR A 237 17.17 8.19 2.48
CA THR A 237 17.66 7.58 1.23
C THR A 237 19.00 6.87 1.45
N ILE A 238 19.95 7.52 2.13
CA ILE A 238 21.23 6.91 2.51
C ILE A 238 21.02 5.67 3.37
N THR A 239 20.13 5.74 4.37
CA THR A 239 19.80 4.60 5.25
C THR A 239 19.23 3.43 4.46
N LEU A 240 18.30 3.67 3.54
CA LEU A 240 17.72 2.63 2.68
C LEU A 240 18.74 1.99 1.75
N ILE A 241 19.70 2.77 1.22
CA ILE A 241 20.80 2.24 0.40
C ILE A 241 21.69 1.32 1.23
N LEU A 242 22.14 1.77 2.41
CA LEU A 242 23.00 0.98 3.30
C LEU A 242 22.30 -0.29 3.79
N PHE A 243 21.03 -0.18 4.19
CA PHE A 243 20.23 -1.32 4.64
C PHE A 243 19.98 -2.31 3.50
N GLY A 244 19.75 -1.83 2.28
CA GLY A 244 19.63 -2.67 1.09
C GLY A 244 20.88 -3.51 0.83
N GLU A 245 22.08 -2.91 0.96
CA GLU A 245 23.34 -3.64 0.83
C GLU A 245 23.55 -4.64 1.96
N TYR A 246 23.24 -4.26 3.20
CA TYR A 246 23.26 -5.15 4.35
C TYR A 246 22.37 -6.38 4.14
N LEU A 247 21.12 -6.20 3.69
CA LEU A 247 20.20 -7.31 3.43
C LEU A 247 20.70 -8.25 2.34
N ILE A 248 21.28 -7.71 1.25
CA ILE A 248 21.85 -8.52 0.17
C ILE A 248 22.95 -9.44 0.71
N ASN A 249 23.85 -8.88 1.52
CA ASN A 249 24.97 -9.62 2.12
C ASN A 249 24.50 -10.62 3.18
N TYR A 250 23.58 -10.22 4.07
CA TYR A 250 23.05 -11.04 5.15
C TYR A 250 22.35 -12.29 4.62
N PHE A 251 21.50 -12.15 3.60
CA PHE A 251 20.78 -13.27 3.00
C PHE A 251 21.55 -14.02 1.91
N LYS A 252 22.80 -13.59 1.60
CA LYS A 252 23.61 -14.14 0.50
C LYS A 252 22.81 -14.27 -0.79
N LEU A 253 22.09 -13.20 -1.15
CA LEU A 253 21.15 -13.21 -2.29
C LEU A 253 21.84 -13.50 -3.62
N ASP A 254 23.12 -13.17 -3.71
CA ASP A 254 23.99 -13.50 -4.83
C ASP A 254 24.18 -15.01 -5.00
N GLN A 255 24.33 -15.75 -3.90
CA GLN A 255 24.46 -17.22 -3.91
C GLN A 255 23.10 -17.90 -4.11
N ARG A 256 22.07 -17.36 -3.46
CA ARG A 256 20.72 -17.96 -3.46
C ARG A 256 19.99 -17.77 -4.79
N TYR A 257 20.25 -16.67 -5.51
CA TYR A 257 19.57 -16.33 -6.76
C TYR A 257 20.55 -15.96 -7.88
N PRO A 258 21.27 -16.94 -8.46
CA PRO A 258 22.33 -16.69 -9.45
C PRO A 258 21.85 -15.96 -10.71
N LYS A 259 20.59 -16.18 -11.13
CA LYS A 259 20.00 -15.48 -12.29
C LYS A 259 19.83 -13.97 -12.05
N LEU A 260 19.68 -13.54 -10.79
CA LEU A 260 19.49 -12.14 -10.41
C LEU A 260 20.80 -11.40 -10.11
N VAL A 261 21.93 -12.11 -10.04
CA VAL A 261 23.24 -11.54 -9.67
C VAL A 261 23.62 -10.34 -10.53
N LYS A 262 23.36 -10.39 -11.85
CA LYS A 262 23.65 -9.27 -12.76
C LYS A 262 22.87 -8.00 -12.38
N TYR A 263 21.57 -8.14 -12.09
CA TYR A 263 20.71 -7.03 -11.66
C TYR A 263 21.10 -6.50 -10.28
N ILE A 264 21.43 -7.39 -9.35
CA ILE A 264 21.88 -7.01 -8.00
C ILE A 264 23.18 -6.20 -8.07
N LYS A 265 24.18 -6.67 -8.84
CA LYS A 265 25.46 -5.96 -9.03
C LYS A 265 25.29 -4.61 -9.72
N LEU A 266 24.42 -4.55 -10.74
CA LEU A 266 24.10 -3.29 -11.42
C LEU A 266 23.46 -2.29 -10.45
N ARG A 267 22.46 -2.73 -9.68
CA ARG A 267 21.80 -1.90 -8.64
C ARG A 267 22.80 -1.42 -7.58
N GLN A 268 23.70 -2.29 -7.10
CA GLN A 268 24.74 -1.90 -6.14
C GLN A 268 25.66 -0.81 -6.71
N THR A 269 26.00 -0.88 -7.99
CA THR A 269 26.83 0.12 -8.67
C THR A 269 26.11 1.48 -8.74
N PHE A 270 24.84 1.48 -9.15
CA PHE A 270 24.01 2.70 -9.14
C PHE A 270 23.86 3.28 -7.73
N ASN A 271 23.57 2.43 -6.75
CA ASN A 271 23.39 2.86 -5.36
C ASN A 271 24.64 3.55 -4.79
N LYS A 272 25.85 3.08 -5.12
CA LYS A 272 27.10 3.74 -4.72
C LYS A 272 27.22 5.15 -5.31
N TYR A 273 26.86 5.30 -6.59
CA TYR A 273 26.85 6.61 -7.25
C TYR A 273 25.79 7.55 -6.63
N TYR A 274 24.57 7.05 -6.40
CA TYR A 274 23.51 7.81 -5.71
C TYR A 274 23.91 8.22 -4.30
N LEU A 275 24.61 7.37 -3.55
CA LEU A 275 25.09 7.68 -2.21
C LEU A 275 26.06 8.87 -2.24
N ILE A 276 27.03 8.87 -3.16
CA ILE A 276 27.98 9.97 -3.35
C ILE A 276 27.25 11.26 -3.72
N ILE A 277 26.32 11.21 -4.67
CA ILE A 277 25.52 12.38 -5.08
C ILE A 277 24.70 12.92 -3.91
N ASN A 278 24.01 12.06 -3.15
CA ASN A 278 23.21 12.49 -2.01
C ASN A 278 24.06 13.18 -0.94
N ILE A 279 25.26 12.65 -0.66
CA ILE A 279 26.20 13.27 0.28
C ILE A 279 26.62 14.67 -0.22
N ILE A 280 26.98 14.80 -1.51
CA ILE A 280 27.35 16.10 -2.10
C ILE A 280 26.20 17.10 -2.03
N ILE A 281 24.97 16.67 -2.38
CA ILE A 281 23.77 17.52 -2.31
C ILE A 281 23.49 17.98 -0.88
N ILE A 282 23.58 17.07 0.10
CA ILE A 282 23.39 17.42 1.51
C ILE A 282 24.41 18.48 1.95
N TYR A 283 25.69 18.32 1.61
CA TYR A 283 26.71 19.33 1.93
C TYR A 283 26.43 20.68 1.25
N LEU A 284 26.00 20.68 -0.01
CA LEU A 284 25.67 21.91 -0.73
C LEU A 284 24.47 22.63 -0.07
N ILE A 285 23.43 21.89 0.29
CA ILE A 285 22.26 22.42 1.02
C ILE A 285 22.72 22.99 2.37
N LEU A 286 23.56 22.29 3.13
CA LEU A 286 24.07 22.77 4.42
C LEU A 286 24.86 24.08 4.29
N ILE A 287 25.72 24.21 3.27
CA ILE A 287 26.44 25.46 3.01
C ILE A 287 25.46 26.59 2.66
N LEU A 288 24.50 26.34 1.78
CA LEU A 288 23.46 27.31 1.42
C LEU A 288 22.67 27.77 2.65
N TYR A 289 22.36 26.83 3.55
CA TYR A 289 21.68 27.10 4.81
C TYR A 289 22.48 28.00 5.73
N ILE A 290 23.78 27.74 5.88
CA ILE A 290 24.66 28.59 6.70
C ILE A 290 24.64 30.02 6.14
N VAL A 291 24.77 30.17 4.81
CA VAL A 291 24.72 31.49 4.15
C VAL A 291 23.38 32.19 4.36
N LEU A 292 22.26 31.49 4.17
CA LEU A 292 20.91 32.04 4.37
C LEU A 292 20.68 32.46 5.82
N ASN A 293 21.13 31.67 6.80
CA ASN A 293 21.00 32.03 8.21
C ASN A 293 21.87 33.25 8.57
N PHE A 294 23.09 33.37 8.03
CA PHE A 294 23.88 34.59 8.18
C PHE A 294 23.19 35.81 7.56
N TYR A 295 22.62 35.66 6.36
CA TYR A 295 21.87 36.74 5.70
C TYR A 295 20.69 37.21 6.57
N MET A 296 19.92 36.28 7.14
CA MET A 296 18.80 36.57 8.03
C MET A 296 19.21 37.22 9.37
N ILE A 297 20.44 37.03 9.83
CA ILE A 297 20.94 37.67 11.07
C ILE A 297 21.36 39.12 10.80
N ILE A 298 21.83 39.42 9.59
CA ILE A 298 22.33 40.75 9.21
C ILE A 298 21.19 41.69 8.83
N MET A 299 20.13 41.16 8.21
CA MET A 299 18.94 41.91 7.79
C MET A 299 17.99 42.13 8.96
#